data_AF-M1PYW2-F1
#
_entry.id   AF-M1PYW2-F1
#
_cell.length_a   1.000
_cell.length_b   1.000
_cell.length_c   1.000
_cell.angle_alpha   90.00
_cell.angle_beta   90.00
_cell.angle_gamma   90.00
#
_symmetry.space_group_name_H-M   'P 1'
#
loop_
_entity.id
_entity.type
_entity.pdbx_description
1 polymer ?
#
loop_
_entity_poly.entity_id
_entity_poly.type
_entity_poly.pdbx_seq_one_letter_code
_entity_poly.pdbx_strand_id
1 'polypeptide(L)'
;ALETHFGGSQRASVLAAASGLSAAIGTGNSNAGLNAWYMSMLLHKEGWSRLGFFGYDLQDQCGSANSMAIRGDEGCIGELRGPNFPNYAMNVGHQGEYAAIAGAAHFGRGDAWTLSPLIKICFADPSLKFDFSEPRREFAKGAIREFMPAGERSLVIPAR
;
A
#
# COMPACT_ATOMS: atom_id res chain seq x y z
N ALA A 1 9.80 17.70 -9.30
CA ALA A 1 8.66 16.80 -9.04
C ALA A 1 8.42 15.83 -10.21
N LEU A 2 8.07 16.32 -11.40
CA LEU A 2 7.75 15.44 -12.55
C LEU A 2 8.94 14.59 -13.01
N GLU A 3 10.15 15.15 -13.03
CA GLU A 3 11.37 14.42 -13.38
C GLU A 3 11.76 13.37 -12.33
N THR A 4 11.58 13.68 -11.05
CA THR A 4 11.81 12.74 -9.95
C THR A 4 10.87 11.53 -10.04
N HIS A 5 9.59 11.78 -10.33
CA HIS A 5 8.61 10.73 -10.65
C HIS A 5 8.45 10.62 -12.18
N PHE A 6 9.55 10.31 -12.88
CA PHE A 6 9.56 10.22 -14.34
C PHE A 6 8.64 9.12 -14.87
N GLY A 7 8.43 8.04 -14.10
CA GLY A 7 7.52 6.96 -14.45
C GLY A 7 6.06 7.34 -14.24
N GLY A 8 5.21 7.10 -15.25
CA GLY A 8 3.77 7.33 -15.14
C GLY A 8 3.12 6.63 -13.95
N SER A 9 3.49 5.37 -13.73
CA SER A 9 3.00 4.57 -12.60
C SER A 9 3.37 5.15 -11.24
N GLN A 10 4.54 5.75 -11.08
CA GLN A 10 4.93 6.41 -9.82
C GLN A 10 3.98 7.58 -9.53
N ARG A 11 3.68 8.39 -10.55
CA ARG A 11 2.76 9.53 -10.43
C ARG A 11 1.35 9.06 -10.14
N ALA A 12 0.91 8.02 -10.84
CA ALA A 12 -0.43 7.46 -10.68
C ALA A 12 -0.64 6.94 -9.25
N SER A 13 0.30 6.13 -8.73
CA SER A 13 0.27 5.63 -7.37
C SER A 13 0.21 6.75 -6.34
N VAL A 14 1.06 7.78 -6.48
CA VAL A 14 1.12 8.88 -5.51
C VAL A 14 -0.15 9.73 -5.49
N LEU A 15 -0.70 10.07 -6.65
CA LEU A 15 -1.94 10.87 -6.75
C LEU A 15 -3.15 10.08 -6.25
N ALA A 16 -3.26 8.81 -6.63
CA ALA A 16 -4.35 7.95 -6.22
C ALA A 16 -4.27 7.61 -4.72
N ALA A 17 -3.06 7.42 -4.17
CA ALA A 17 -2.85 7.24 -2.73
C ALA A 17 -3.34 8.47 -1.97
N ALA A 18 -2.94 9.68 -2.37
CA ALA A 18 -3.38 10.91 -1.73
C ALA A 18 -4.91 11.04 -1.73
N SER A 19 -5.55 10.74 -2.87
CA SER A 19 -7.01 10.78 -3.01
C SER A 19 -7.70 9.74 -2.14
N GLY A 20 -7.22 8.49 -2.17
CA GLY A 20 -7.78 7.38 -1.40
C GLY A 20 -7.62 7.56 0.11
N LEU A 21 -6.45 7.98 0.57
CA LEU A 21 -6.20 8.27 1.99
C LEU A 21 -7.10 9.41 2.48
N SER A 22 -7.24 10.48 1.70
CA SER A 22 -8.07 11.63 2.08
C SER A 22 -9.53 11.25 2.26
N ALA A 23 -10.08 10.46 1.32
CA ALA A 23 -11.45 9.96 1.42
C ALA A 23 -11.62 8.96 2.57
N ALA A 24 -10.67 8.05 2.77
CA ALA A 24 -10.71 7.09 3.87
C ALA A 24 -10.69 7.80 5.24
N ILE A 25 -9.82 8.79 5.43
CA ILE A 25 -9.75 9.59 6.66
C ILE A 25 -11.06 10.34 6.90
N GLY A 26 -11.57 11.01 5.86
CA GLY A 26 -12.79 11.82 5.98
C GLY A 26 -14.05 11.02 6.26
N THR A 27 -14.09 9.74 5.87
CA THR A 27 -15.27 8.88 6.00
C THR A 27 -15.15 7.80 7.07
N GLY A 28 -13.93 7.49 7.53
CA GLY A 28 -13.67 6.33 8.36
C GLY A 28 -14.00 4.99 7.67
N ASN A 29 -13.95 4.94 6.32
CA ASN A 29 -14.31 3.76 5.53
C ASN A 29 -13.28 3.51 4.41
N SER A 30 -12.65 2.33 4.42
CA SER A 30 -11.60 1.97 3.46
C SER A 30 -12.12 1.78 2.03
N ASN A 31 -13.32 1.23 1.83
CA ASN A 31 -13.91 1.09 0.50
C ASN A 31 -14.28 2.44 -0.12
N ALA A 32 -14.65 3.45 0.68
CA ALA A 32 -14.77 4.82 0.19
C ALA A 32 -13.41 5.37 -0.29
N GLY A 33 -12.34 5.07 0.45
CA GLY A 33 -10.96 5.35 0.02
C GLY A 33 -10.58 4.65 -1.29
N LEU A 34 -10.91 3.36 -1.45
CA LEU A 34 -10.66 2.63 -2.71
C LEU A 34 -11.43 3.24 -3.89
N ASN A 35 -12.68 3.68 -3.68
CA ASN A 35 -13.43 4.39 -4.73
C ASN A 35 -12.74 5.70 -5.14
N ALA A 36 -12.20 6.47 -4.19
CA ALA A 36 -11.44 7.69 -4.49
C ALA A 36 -10.10 7.40 -5.19
N TRP A 37 -9.43 6.28 -4.87
CA TRP A 37 -8.27 5.79 -5.63
C TRP A 37 -8.63 5.57 -7.09
N TYR A 38 -9.68 4.78 -7.36
CA TYR A 38 -10.08 4.46 -8.74
C TYR A 38 -10.56 5.68 -9.51
N MET A 39 -11.29 6.60 -8.85
CA MET A 39 -11.67 7.87 -9.45
C MET A 39 -10.44 8.71 -9.82
N SER A 40 -9.42 8.75 -8.95
CA SER A 40 -8.16 9.45 -9.24
C SER A 40 -7.45 8.87 -10.47
N MET A 41 -7.50 7.55 -10.66
CA MET A 41 -6.87 6.90 -11.82
C MET A 41 -7.57 7.28 -13.12
N LEU A 42 -8.91 7.28 -13.13
CA LEU A 42 -9.71 7.71 -14.28
C LEU A 42 -9.43 9.18 -14.64
N LEU A 43 -9.50 10.07 -13.65
CA LEU A 43 -9.22 11.50 -13.88
C LEU A 43 -7.79 11.77 -14.35
N HIS A 44 -6.80 11.05 -13.81
CA HIS A 44 -5.41 11.20 -14.24
C HIS A 44 -5.22 10.74 -15.69
N LYS A 45 -5.80 9.59 -16.05
CA LYS A 45 -5.75 9.06 -17.42
C LYS A 45 -6.33 10.06 -18.42
N GLU A 46 -7.52 10.59 -18.13
CA GLU A 46 -8.17 11.60 -18.98
C GLU A 46 -7.41 12.94 -18.98
N GLY A 47 -6.90 13.37 -17.82
CA GLY A 47 -6.21 14.64 -17.67
C GLY A 47 -4.91 14.75 -18.44
N TRP A 48 -4.16 13.64 -18.58
CA TRP A 48 -2.85 13.65 -19.25
C TRP A 48 -2.76 12.70 -20.46
N SER A 49 -3.86 12.06 -20.88
CA SER A 49 -3.88 11.05 -21.95
C SER A 49 -2.85 9.92 -21.74
N ARG A 50 -2.47 9.67 -20.49
CA ARG A 50 -1.51 8.64 -20.06
C ARG A 50 -1.72 8.35 -18.59
N LEU A 51 -1.33 7.16 -18.16
CA LEU A 51 -1.38 6.76 -16.75
C LEU A 51 -0.08 6.08 -16.33
N GLY A 52 -0.02 4.74 -16.39
CA GLY A 52 1.12 3.92 -15.99
C GLY A 52 1.76 3.12 -17.12
N PHE A 53 2.51 2.08 -16.74
CA PHE A 53 3.04 1.08 -17.68
C PHE A 53 1.93 0.24 -18.33
N PHE A 54 2.30 -0.60 -19.30
CA PHE A 54 1.36 -1.49 -19.99
C PHE A 54 0.65 -2.45 -19.02
N GLY A 55 -0.67 -2.32 -18.90
CA GLY A 55 -1.47 -3.13 -17.98
C GLY A 55 -1.39 -2.71 -16.52
N TYR A 56 -0.77 -1.55 -16.21
CA TYR A 56 -0.80 -0.96 -14.87
C TYR A 56 -2.23 -0.85 -14.34
N ASP A 57 -3.15 -0.40 -15.20
CA ASP A 57 -4.53 -0.09 -14.85
C ASP A 57 -5.51 -1.26 -14.94
N LEU A 58 -5.03 -2.51 -15.02
CA LEU A 58 -5.90 -3.70 -15.01
C LEU A 58 -6.88 -3.63 -13.84
N GLN A 59 -6.34 -3.45 -12.63
CA GLN A 59 -7.16 -3.37 -11.42
C GLN A 59 -7.93 -2.06 -11.32
N ASP A 60 -7.43 -0.98 -11.90
CA ASP A 60 -8.08 0.32 -11.82
C ASP A 60 -9.31 0.41 -12.73
N GLN A 61 -9.29 -0.25 -13.88
CA GLN A 61 -10.45 -0.39 -14.76
C GLN A 61 -11.51 -1.33 -14.15
N CYS A 62 -11.10 -2.40 -13.46
CA CYS A 62 -12.02 -3.26 -12.72
C CYS A 62 -12.50 -2.63 -11.40
N GLY A 63 -11.76 -1.65 -10.88
CA GLY A 63 -11.83 -1.19 -9.51
C GLY A 63 -13.18 -0.59 -9.12
N SER A 64 -13.73 0.28 -9.95
CA SER A 64 -15.04 0.92 -9.70
C SER A 64 -16.19 -0.09 -9.64
N ALA A 65 -16.14 -1.15 -10.45
CA ALA A 65 -17.16 -2.20 -10.42
C ALA A 65 -16.99 -3.11 -9.19
N ASN A 66 -15.75 -3.42 -8.82
CA ASN A 66 -15.45 -4.37 -7.74
C ASN A 66 -15.31 -3.72 -6.36
N SER A 67 -15.34 -2.39 -6.24
CA SER A 67 -15.18 -1.68 -4.97
C SER A 67 -16.30 -1.98 -3.97
N MET A 68 -17.53 -2.15 -4.46
CA MET A 68 -18.72 -2.46 -3.67
C MET A 68 -19.45 -3.71 -4.17
N ALA A 69 -18.79 -4.52 -5.00
CA ALA A 69 -19.32 -5.81 -5.41
C ALA A 69 -19.53 -6.73 -4.20
N ILE A 70 -20.48 -7.65 -4.33
CA ILE A 70 -20.78 -8.70 -3.34
C ILE A 70 -20.64 -10.10 -3.93
N ARG A 71 -20.17 -10.21 -5.19
CA ARG A 71 -19.92 -11.49 -5.86
C ARG A 71 -18.66 -12.14 -5.28
N GLY A 72 -18.61 -13.47 -5.32
CA GLY A 72 -17.65 -14.27 -4.55
C GLY A 72 -16.18 -13.88 -4.73
N ASP A 73 -15.72 -13.71 -5.97
CA ASP A 73 -14.33 -13.39 -6.32
C ASP A 73 -14.08 -11.90 -6.62
N GLU A 74 -15.06 -11.04 -6.36
CA GLU A 74 -15.00 -9.60 -6.64
C GLU A 74 -15.21 -8.74 -5.40
N GLY A 75 -16.07 -9.18 -4.49
CA GLY A 75 -16.51 -8.41 -3.33
C GLY A 75 -15.68 -8.68 -2.10
N CYS A 76 -15.01 -7.65 -1.58
CA CYS A 76 -14.32 -7.73 -0.29
C CYS A 76 -14.14 -6.33 0.32
N ILE A 77 -14.12 -6.24 1.66
CA ILE A 77 -13.75 -5.00 2.36
C ILE A 77 -12.24 -4.74 2.22
N GLY A 78 -11.84 -3.47 2.19
CA GLY A 78 -10.46 -3.07 1.91
C GLY A 78 -9.43 -3.74 2.81
N GLU A 79 -9.75 -3.96 4.08
CA GLU A 79 -8.90 -4.59 5.09
C GLU A 79 -8.67 -6.09 4.82
N LEU A 80 -9.58 -6.78 4.13
CA LEU A 80 -9.49 -8.21 3.82
C LEU A 80 -8.98 -8.50 2.40
N ARG A 81 -8.83 -7.46 1.57
CA ARG A 81 -8.14 -7.60 0.27
C ARG A 81 -6.64 -7.79 0.50
N GLY A 82 -5.95 -8.22 -0.55
CA GLY A 82 -4.49 -8.37 -0.50
C GLY A 82 -3.92 -8.81 -1.84
N PRO A 83 -2.64 -9.21 -1.88
CA PRO A 83 -1.96 -9.62 -3.11
C PRO A 83 -2.59 -10.80 -3.84
N ASN A 84 -3.50 -11.55 -3.21
CA ASN A 84 -4.23 -12.67 -3.84
C ASN A 84 -5.68 -12.32 -4.23
N PHE A 85 -6.13 -11.09 -3.99
CA PHE A 85 -7.40 -10.63 -4.55
C PHE A 85 -7.25 -10.58 -6.09
N PRO A 86 -8.16 -11.16 -6.90
CA PRO A 86 -7.87 -11.50 -8.30
C PRO A 86 -7.31 -10.36 -9.14
N ASN A 87 -7.87 -9.14 -9.01
CA ASN A 87 -7.38 -8.01 -9.78
C ASN A 87 -6.02 -7.48 -9.29
N TYR A 88 -5.61 -7.75 -8.05
CA TYR A 88 -4.42 -7.16 -7.42
C TYR A 88 -3.16 -8.03 -7.54
N ALA A 89 -3.28 -9.19 -8.18
CA ALA A 89 -2.27 -10.25 -8.12
C ALA A 89 -1.02 -10.04 -9.00
N MET A 90 -0.99 -9.00 -9.83
CA MET A 90 0.01 -8.90 -10.90
C MET A 90 0.83 -7.60 -10.90
N ASN A 91 0.25 -6.48 -10.49
CA ASN A 91 0.79 -5.16 -10.86
C ASN A 91 1.38 -4.40 -9.66
N VAL A 92 2.52 -3.74 -9.90
CA VAL A 92 3.21 -2.87 -8.92
C VAL A 92 2.52 -1.52 -8.76
N GLY A 93 2.82 -0.80 -7.67
CA GLY A 93 2.34 0.56 -7.42
C GLY A 93 0.89 0.65 -6.95
N HIS A 94 0.41 -0.38 -6.25
CA HIS A 94 -0.97 -0.43 -5.74
C HIS A 94 -1.04 -1.01 -4.32
N GLN A 95 -0.42 -2.18 -4.09
CA GLN A 95 -0.62 -2.94 -2.85
C GLN A 95 -0.18 -2.20 -1.58
N GLY A 96 0.95 -1.50 -1.62
CA GLY A 96 1.43 -0.71 -0.48
C GLY A 96 0.52 0.48 -0.19
N GLU A 97 0.00 1.10 -1.24
CA GLU A 97 -0.93 2.21 -1.15
C GLU A 97 -2.30 1.77 -0.66
N TYR A 98 -2.79 0.59 -1.06
CA TYR A 98 -4.03 0.01 -0.51
C TYR A 98 -3.92 -0.32 0.97
N ALA A 99 -2.77 -0.83 1.42
CA ALA A 99 -2.53 -1.04 2.84
C ALA A 99 -2.61 0.30 3.61
N ALA A 100 -2.12 1.38 3.02
CA ALA A 100 -2.24 2.72 3.59
C ALA A 100 -3.68 3.25 3.58
N ILE A 101 -4.46 3.01 2.52
CA ILE A 101 -5.89 3.38 2.45
C ILE A 101 -6.69 2.65 3.54
N ALA A 102 -6.48 1.34 3.70
CA ALA A 102 -7.10 0.56 4.77
C ALA A 102 -6.73 1.15 6.14
N GLY A 103 -5.44 1.34 6.42
CA GLY A 103 -5.00 1.95 7.67
C GLY A 103 -5.55 3.36 7.93
N ALA A 104 -5.65 4.19 6.89
CA ALA A 104 -6.10 5.58 6.99
C ALA A 104 -7.56 5.71 7.46
N ALA A 105 -8.43 4.78 7.06
CA ALA A 105 -9.81 4.72 7.57
C ALA A 105 -9.86 4.60 9.10
N HIS A 106 -8.90 3.89 9.68
CA HIS A 106 -8.82 3.64 11.12
C HIS A 106 -8.04 4.71 11.89
N PHE A 107 -6.99 5.28 11.28
CA PHE A 107 -6.19 6.33 11.91
C PHE A 107 -7.02 7.57 12.23
N GLY A 108 -7.87 8.01 11.30
CA GLY A 108 -8.77 9.15 11.53
C GLY A 108 -9.79 8.91 12.66
N ARG A 109 -10.12 7.64 12.93
CA ARG A 109 -11.03 7.22 13.99
C ARG A 109 -10.35 7.02 15.34
N GLY A 110 -9.01 6.92 15.37
CA GLY A 110 -8.26 6.54 16.56
C GLY A 110 -8.41 5.06 16.94
N ASP A 111 -8.77 4.19 15.99
CA ASP A 111 -8.87 2.75 16.26
C ASP A 111 -7.47 2.17 16.53
N ALA A 112 -7.35 1.27 17.51
CA ALA A 112 -6.06 0.71 17.93
C ALA A 112 -5.46 -0.30 16.91
N TRP A 113 -6.27 -0.85 16.00
CA TRP A 113 -5.84 -1.76 14.93
C TRP A 113 -6.72 -1.57 13.69
N THR A 114 -6.22 -2.05 12.54
CA THR A 114 -6.97 -2.08 11.27
C THR A 114 -7.77 -3.38 11.13
N LEU A 115 -7.08 -4.53 11.04
CA LEU A 115 -7.74 -5.83 10.84
C LEU A 115 -7.63 -6.76 12.05
N SER A 116 -6.43 -6.91 12.62
CA SER A 116 -6.16 -7.91 13.65
C SER A 116 -5.48 -7.30 14.88
N PRO A 117 -6.11 -7.35 16.06
CA PRO A 117 -5.47 -6.92 17.31
C PRO A 117 -4.29 -7.83 17.69
N LEU A 118 -4.36 -9.12 17.33
CA LEU A 118 -3.27 -10.07 17.59
C LEU A 118 -2.00 -9.69 16.84
N ILE A 119 -2.13 -9.37 15.54
CA ILE A 119 -0.99 -8.91 14.73
C ILE A 119 -0.47 -7.57 15.25
N LYS A 120 -1.37 -6.64 15.61
CA LYS A 120 -0.96 -5.34 16.17
C LYS A 120 -0.08 -5.51 17.42
N ILE A 121 -0.51 -6.36 18.36
CA ILE A 121 0.23 -6.60 19.61
C ILE A 121 1.53 -7.36 19.33
N CYS A 122 1.50 -8.35 18.45
CA CYS A 122 2.68 -9.15 18.10
C CYS A 122 3.86 -8.31 17.57
N PHE A 123 3.58 -7.25 16.81
CA PHE A 123 4.60 -6.35 16.27
C PHE A 123 4.93 -5.16 17.19
N ALA A 124 4.25 -5.04 18.35
CA ALA A 124 4.58 -4.06 19.38
C ALA A 124 5.71 -4.58 20.31
N ASP A 125 6.77 -5.12 19.71
CA ASP A 125 7.89 -5.74 20.40
C ASP A 125 9.22 -5.07 20.00
N PRO A 126 9.86 -4.29 20.90
CA PRO A 126 11.14 -3.65 20.62
C PRO A 126 12.32 -4.65 20.54
N SER A 127 12.11 -5.94 20.83
CA SER A 127 13.13 -6.99 20.67
C SER A 127 13.32 -7.43 19.20
N LEU A 128 12.38 -7.06 18.31
CA LEU A 128 12.49 -7.32 16.88
C LEU A 128 13.70 -6.60 16.27
N LYS A 129 14.34 -7.23 15.27
CA LYS A 129 15.53 -6.67 14.61
C LYS A 129 15.27 -5.42 13.79
N PHE A 130 14.05 -5.29 13.29
CA PHE A 130 13.61 -4.14 12.52
C PHE A 130 12.64 -3.33 13.37
N ASP A 131 12.87 -2.01 13.45
CA ASP A 131 11.96 -1.11 14.15
C ASP A 131 10.72 -0.82 13.29
N PHE A 132 9.64 -1.54 13.58
CA PHE A 132 8.36 -1.39 12.89
C PHE A 132 7.61 -0.09 13.24
N SER A 133 8.06 0.68 14.24
CA SER A 133 7.48 1.99 14.56
C SER A 133 8.01 3.09 13.63
N GLU A 134 9.21 2.93 13.08
CA GLU A 134 9.84 3.91 12.18
C GLU A 134 10.39 3.27 10.87
N PRO A 135 9.56 2.60 10.03
CA PRO A 135 10.06 1.84 8.88
C PRO A 135 10.89 2.67 7.88
N ARG A 136 10.51 3.93 7.64
CA ARG A 136 11.23 4.83 6.74
C ARG A 136 12.62 5.19 7.27
N ARG A 137 12.78 5.33 8.59
CA ARG A 137 14.08 5.58 9.21
C ARG A 137 14.98 4.36 9.11
N GLU A 138 14.42 3.18 9.33
CA GLU A 138 15.16 1.92 9.17
C GLU A 138 15.62 1.71 7.73
N PHE A 139 14.81 2.06 6.72
CA PHE A 139 15.25 2.06 5.33
C PHE A 139 16.42 3.02 5.08
N ALA A 140 16.38 4.22 5.66
CA ALA A 140 17.48 5.18 5.55
C ALA A 140 18.76 4.65 6.21
N LYS A 141 18.65 4.03 7.39
CA LYS A 141 19.74 3.36 8.09
C LYS A 141 20.35 2.22 7.26
N GLY A 142 19.50 1.43 6.60
CA GLY A 142 19.93 0.40 5.65
C GLY A 142 20.67 0.98 4.43
N ALA A 143 20.18 2.09 3.88
CA ALA A 143 20.79 2.76 2.72
C ALA A 143 22.22 3.27 3.02
N ILE A 144 22.49 3.71 4.26
CA ILE A 144 23.83 4.12 4.71
C ILE A 144 24.64 2.96 5.33
N ARG A 145 24.16 1.72 5.22
CA ARG A 145 24.82 0.48 5.71
C ARG A 145 25.05 0.44 7.23
N GLU A 146 24.18 1.09 7.99
CA GLU A 146 24.24 1.09 9.46
C GLU A 146 23.23 0.12 10.10
N PHE A 147 22.40 -0.54 9.31
CA PHE A 147 21.50 -1.59 9.79
C PHE A 147 22.25 -2.91 9.96
N MET A 148 22.08 -3.57 11.12
CA MET A 148 22.69 -4.87 11.40
C MET A 148 21.64 -5.98 11.35
N PRO A 149 21.58 -6.79 10.26
CA PRO A 149 20.61 -7.87 10.15
C PRO A 149 20.94 -9.05 11.07
N ALA A 150 19.93 -9.88 11.34
CA ALA A 150 20.13 -11.23 11.88
C ALA A 150 20.31 -12.26 10.76
N GLY A 151 20.77 -13.47 11.10
CA GLY A 151 20.87 -14.59 10.16
C GLY A 151 22.14 -14.62 9.31
N GLU A 152 23.12 -13.75 9.59
CA GLU A 152 24.44 -13.83 8.98
C GLU A 152 25.13 -15.17 9.28
N ARG A 153 25.96 -15.62 8.33
CA ARG A 153 26.65 -16.92 8.41
C ARG A 153 28.15 -16.79 8.64
N SER A 154 28.64 -15.59 8.94
CA SER A 154 30.08 -15.33 9.13
C SER A 154 30.72 -16.23 10.20
N LEU A 155 29.97 -16.65 11.22
CA LEU A 155 30.44 -17.56 12.27
C LEU A 155 30.93 -18.92 11.74
N VAL A 156 30.37 -19.40 10.62
CA VAL A 156 30.69 -20.71 10.02
C VAL A 156 31.41 -20.61 8.68
N ILE A 157 31.78 -19.39 8.27
CA ILE A 157 32.51 -19.13 7.03
C ILE A 157 33.97 -18.83 7.40
N PRO A 158 34.96 -19.51 6.79
CA PRO A 158 36.37 -19.21 7.03
C PRO A 158 36.69 -17.74 6.75
N ALA A 159 37.66 -17.19 7.49
CA ALA A 159 38.22 -15.88 7.17
C ALA A 159 38.76 -15.88 5.73
N ARG A 160 38.50 -14.78 4.99
CA ARG A 160 39.09 -14.52 3.67
C ARG A 160 40.32 -13.64 3.81
#